data_AF-A0A351ILZ1-F1
#
_entry.id   AF-A0A351ILZ1-F1
#
_cell.length_a   1.000
_cell.length_b   1.000
_cell.length_c   1.000
_cell.angle_alpha   90.00
_cell.angle_beta   90.00
_cell.angle_gamma   90.00
#
_symmetry.space_group_name_H-M   'P 1'
#
loop_
_entity.id
_entity.type
_entity.pdbx_description
1 polymer ?
#
loop_
_entity_poly.entity_id
_entity_poly.type
_entity_poly.pdbx_seq_one_letter_code
_entity_poly.pdbx_strand_id
1 'polypeptide(L)'
;MPFLGKTLLQGLIEDVQAREYLYFKLRGRKIITNIAIMTSHEKQNHRRILELFERAGWFGRPKESFFFFSQPLVPVINTEGKWCFEENERLFLKPGGHGVLWKLAQQQGVFDWFQKKGVQKALVRQVNNPVAGCDYGLLALAGIGLSRNKTFGSAACPRLVGSQEGTSVVRERIRKGGFSYSLAPIEYCVFKEHGVIDESEEEGGVYSKYPSNTNILFVDLPAIRRAINKSPIPGMLVNPKRAVYFDGDGQKREGRIARLECTMQNISEQMESTFSGRLEGSSLTEMSSFLTYNQRRKTISCTKRKYGGDGLFLETPEGAFLDVLNNAYELLTRCNCKVPKPRSPKLFFERGPSFLFFYLSALGPLFSIIAQKLKGGKLLWGSELDLHIADVELENVTIKGSVLLHAEDENKGAAQLSNAMFVNEGIDFRAPNLYWKKEIQYKERFEIILEGAGFFVAEDVHFRGGGRIIVPDGMRLIAQEKRGELFFIKEKRDPFSGNWHYTFTDHAKIELSKLTKS
;
A
#
# COMPACT_ATOMS: atom_id res chain seq x y z
N MET A 1 13.22 -4.91 0.33
CA MET A 1 13.52 -3.56 -0.17
C MET A 1 13.03 -2.55 0.85
N PRO A 2 13.83 -1.55 1.24
CA PRO A 2 13.39 -0.43 2.08
C PRO A 2 12.56 0.59 1.27
N PHE A 3 11.61 1.25 1.93
CA PHE A 3 10.80 2.35 1.44
C PHE A 3 10.24 3.10 2.66
N LEU A 4 10.43 4.43 2.74
CA LEU A 4 10.01 5.29 3.85
C LEU A 4 10.51 4.81 5.22
N GLY A 5 11.79 4.43 5.33
CA GLY A 5 12.42 3.99 6.58
C GLY A 5 12.09 2.56 7.02
N LYS A 6 11.23 1.85 6.28
CA LYS A 6 10.77 0.49 6.61
C LYS A 6 10.84 -0.45 5.42
N THR A 7 10.68 -1.75 5.63
CA THR A 7 10.57 -2.68 4.50
C THR A 7 9.18 -2.60 3.86
N LEU A 8 9.07 -2.87 2.55
CA LEU A 8 7.74 -2.93 1.89
C LEU A 8 6.78 -3.90 2.57
N LEU A 9 7.30 -5.02 3.08
CA LEU A 9 6.53 -6.01 3.83
C LEU A 9 6.01 -5.44 5.15
N GLN A 10 6.87 -4.76 5.92
CA GLN A 10 6.47 -4.09 7.15
C GLN A 10 5.36 -3.07 6.89
N GLY A 11 5.46 -2.28 5.81
CA GLY A 11 4.40 -1.33 5.43
C GLY A 11 3.04 -1.99 5.17
N LEU A 12 3.00 -3.22 4.62
CA LEU A 12 1.75 -3.98 4.44
C LEU A 12 1.16 -4.46 5.77
N ILE A 13 2.01 -4.85 6.73
CA ILE A 13 1.55 -5.29 8.05
C ILE A 13 1.01 -4.10 8.86
N GLU A 14 1.71 -2.97 8.84
CA GLU A 14 1.25 -1.73 9.48
C GLU A 14 -0.08 -1.23 8.89
N ASP A 15 -0.27 -1.37 7.56
CA ASP A 15 -1.52 -1.05 6.88
C ASP A 15 -2.71 -1.92 7.37
N VAL A 16 -2.45 -3.19 7.68
CA VAL A 16 -3.43 -4.09 8.31
C VAL A 16 -3.69 -3.69 9.76
N GLN A 17 -2.63 -3.46 10.55
CA GLN A 17 -2.73 -3.06 11.95
C GLN A 17 -3.48 -1.73 12.12
N ALA A 18 -3.31 -0.78 11.22
CA ALA A 18 -4.07 0.47 11.23
C ALA A 18 -5.59 0.26 11.06
N ARG A 19 -6.01 -0.72 10.25
CA ARG A 19 -7.42 -1.08 10.08
C ARG A 19 -7.97 -1.86 11.28
N GLU A 20 -7.15 -2.71 11.89
CA GLU A 20 -7.49 -3.37 13.16
C GLU A 20 -7.61 -2.36 14.30
N TYR A 21 -6.74 -1.35 14.34
CA TYR A 21 -6.81 -0.24 15.28
C TYR A 21 -8.08 0.58 15.06
N LEU A 22 -8.41 0.92 13.80
CA LEU A 22 -9.68 1.57 13.48
C LEU A 22 -10.88 0.75 13.96
N TYR A 23 -10.88 -0.57 13.72
CA TYR A 23 -11.94 -1.45 14.21
C TYR A 23 -12.01 -1.44 15.74
N PHE A 24 -10.87 -1.52 16.43
CA PHE A 24 -10.81 -1.42 17.89
C PHE A 24 -11.38 -0.09 18.40
N LYS A 25 -11.03 1.03 17.78
CA LYS A 25 -11.55 2.36 18.17
C LYS A 25 -13.06 2.48 17.98
N LEU A 26 -13.63 1.83 16.96
CA LEU A 26 -15.08 1.85 16.67
C LEU A 26 -15.89 0.83 17.48
N ARG A 27 -15.28 -0.30 17.88
CA ARG A 27 -16.01 -1.44 18.46
C ARG A 27 -15.59 -1.81 19.88
N GLY A 28 -14.53 -1.20 20.41
CA GLY A 28 -13.92 -1.57 21.69
C GLY A 28 -13.28 -2.97 21.71
N ARG A 29 -13.25 -3.67 20.58
CA ARG A 29 -12.77 -5.06 20.45
C ARG A 29 -11.55 -5.13 19.56
N LYS A 30 -10.47 -5.74 20.05
CA LYS A 30 -9.29 -6.05 19.23
C LYS A 30 -9.56 -7.28 18.36
N ILE A 31 -9.08 -7.22 17.12
CA ILE A 31 -9.11 -8.34 16.17
C ILE A 31 -7.71 -8.51 15.56
N ILE A 32 -7.43 -9.72 15.09
CA ILE A 32 -6.18 -10.06 14.40
C ILE A 32 -6.54 -10.69 13.06
N THR A 33 -6.22 -9.96 12.00
CA THR A 33 -6.37 -10.38 10.60
C THR A 33 -5.33 -11.45 10.30
N ASN A 34 -5.81 -12.57 9.78
CA ASN A 34 -4.98 -13.70 9.37
C ASN A 34 -4.37 -13.42 8.00
N ILE A 35 -3.07 -13.67 7.84
CA ILE A 35 -2.30 -13.32 6.64
C ILE A 35 -1.59 -14.56 6.10
N ALA A 36 -1.93 -14.96 4.87
CA ALA A 36 -1.21 -16.00 4.15
C ALA A 36 -0.19 -15.36 3.19
N ILE A 37 1.04 -15.86 3.18
CA ILE A 37 2.17 -15.30 2.44
C ILE A 37 2.77 -16.37 1.53
N MET A 38 2.61 -16.18 0.22
CA MET A 38 3.32 -16.98 -0.78
C MET A 38 4.73 -16.40 -0.99
N THR A 39 5.73 -17.28 -0.90
CA THR A 39 7.16 -16.98 -1.08
C THR A 39 7.75 -17.85 -2.18
N SER A 40 9.06 -17.73 -2.46
CA SER A 40 9.78 -18.62 -3.38
C SER A 40 11.18 -18.96 -2.87
N HIS A 41 11.82 -19.99 -3.45
CA HIS A 41 13.22 -20.29 -3.17
C HIS A 41 14.21 -19.47 -4.02
N GLU A 42 13.71 -18.78 -5.05
CA GLU A 42 14.48 -17.84 -5.88
C GLU A 42 15.20 -16.82 -4.98
N LYS A 43 16.53 -16.73 -5.12
CA LYS A 43 17.36 -15.78 -4.37
C LYS A 43 17.16 -15.84 -2.84
N GLN A 44 16.90 -17.04 -2.32
CA GLN A 44 16.65 -17.31 -0.90
C GLN A 44 15.48 -16.52 -0.31
N ASN A 45 14.48 -16.17 -1.14
CA ASN A 45 13.37 -15.30 -0.73
C ASN A 45 12.61 -15.83 0.51
N HIS A 46 12.23 -17.12 0.54
CA HIS A 46 11.53 -17.72 1.67
C HIS A 46 12.27 -17.55 3.00
N ARG A 47 13.54 -17.96 3.04
CA ARG A 47 14.40 -17.85 4.23
C ARG A 47 14.51 -16.39 4.70
N ARG A 48 14.80 -15.46 3.79
CA ARG A 48 14.99 -14.04 4.12
C ARG A 48 13.71 -13.39 4.66
N ILE A 49 12.55 -13.81 4.17
CA ILE A 49 11.26 -13.33 4.71
C ILE A 49 11.05 -13.86 6.12
N LEU A 50 11.27 -15.16 6.39
CA LEU A 50 11.13 -15.71 7.75
C LEU A 50 12.08 -15.04 8.75
N GLU A 51 13.36 -14.87 8.39
CA GLU A 51 14.34 -14.16 9.23
C GLU A 51 13.92 -12.71 9.52
N LEU A 52 13.29 -12.05 8.55
CA LEU A 52 12.74 -10.70 8.74
C LEU A 52 11.59 -10.69 9.74
N PHE A 53 10.66 -11.66 9.66
CA PHE A 53 9.57 -11.81 10.63
C PHE A 53 10.09 -12.09 12.04
N GLU A 54 11.09 -12.95 12.18
CA GLU A 54 11.69 -13.28 13.47
C GLU A 54 12.40 -12.07 14.09
N ARG A 55 13.22 -11.36 13.32
CA ARG A 55 13.90 -10.14 13.77
C ARG A 55 12.93 -9.02 14.16
N ALA A 56 11.81 -8.92 13.47
CA ALA A 56 10.76 -7.94 13.76
C ALA A 56 9.82 -8.37 14.91
N GLY A 57 10.10 -9.49 15.60
CA GLY A 57 9.24 -9.98 16.68
C GLY A 57 7.82 -10.28 16.19
N TRP A 58 7.67 -10.79 14.97
CA TRP A 58 6.39 -11.04 14.30
C TRP A 58 5.49 -9.80 14.21
N PHE A 59 6.09 -8.61 14.21
CA PHE A 59 5.40 -7.31 14.21
C PHE A 59 4.41 -7.14 15.38
N GLY A 60 4.68 -7.78 16.52
CA GLY A 60 3.80 -7.77 17.69
C GLY A 60 2.51 -8.60 17.50
N ARG A 61 2.52 -9.57 16.58
CA ARG A 61 1.38 -10.44 16.27
C ARG A 61 1.68 -11.89 16.61
N PRO A 62 0.67 -12.70 16.94
CA PRO A 62 0.86 -14.13 17.14
C PRO A 62 1.36 -14.81 15.86
N LYS A 63 2.35 -15.69 15.98
CA LYS A 63 2.97 -16.40 14.83
C LYS A 63 1.92 -17.18 14.02
N GLU A 64 0.96 -17.78 14.70
CA GLU A 64 -0.18 -18.54 14.15
C GLU A 64 -1.24 -17.71 13.43
N SER A 65 -1.09 -16.37 13.42
CA SER A 65 -1.85 -15.47 12.54
C SER A 65 -1.28 -15.41 11.12
N PHE A 66 -0.10 -16.00 10.90
CA PHE A 66 0.55 -16.10 9.60
C PHE A 66 0.58 -17.52 9.08
N PHE A 67 0.44 -17.68 7.76
CA PHE A 67 0.64 -18.95 7.07
C PHE A 67 1.61 -18.74 5.90
N PHE A 68 2.79 -19.34 5.96
CA PHE A 68 3.77 -19.28 4.88
C PHE A 68 3.68 -20.51 4.01
N PHE A 69 3.73 -20.30 2.70
CA PHE A 69 3.84 -21.36 1.72
C PHE A 69 4.78 -20.90 0.59
N SER A 70 5.51 -21.84 0.00
CA SER A 70 6.54 -21.54 -1.00
C SER A 70 6.13 -22.11 -2.35
N GLN A 71 6.30 -21.31 -3.40
CA GLN A 71 6.12 -21.78 -4.77
C GLN A 71 7.37 -22.50 -5.28
N PRO A 72 7.19 -23.57 -6.09
CA PRO A 72 8.29 -24.22 -6.76
C PRO A 72 8.86 -23.31 -7.86
N LEU A 73 10.10 -23.62 -8.26
CA LEU A 73 10.69 -23.07 -9.48
C LEU A 73 10.40 -24.01 -10.66
N VAL A 74 10.35 -23.46 -11.87
CA VAL A 74 10.06 -24.20 -13.11
C VAL A 74 11.24 -24.12 -14.07
N PRO A 75 11.45 -25.14 -14.93
CA PRO A 75 12.50 -25.13 -15.94
C PRO A 75 12.35 -23.98 -16.93
N VAL A 76 13.49 -23.40 -17.30
CA VAL A 76 13.63 -22.48 -18.42
C VAL A 76 13.89 -23.27 -19.69
N ILE A 77 13.25 -22.87 -20.78
CA ILE A 77 13.39 -23.47 -22.11
C ILE A 77 13.90 -22.46 -23.12
N ASN A 78 14.63 -22.93 -24.13
CA ASN A 78 14.98 -22.13 -25.30
C ASN A 78 13.83 -22.12 -26.32
N THR A 79 14.04 -21.47 -27.47
CA THR A 79 13.05 -21.39 -28.56
C THR A 79 12.72 -22.74 -29.22
N GLU A 80 13.55 -23.76 -29.04
CA GLU A 80 13.33 -25.14 -29.51
C GLU A 80 12.57 -25.98 -28.47
N GLY A 81 12.24 -25.41 -27.30
CA GLY A 81 11.62 -26.13 -26.20
C GLY A 81 12.59 -26.99 -25.38
N LYS A 82 13.90 -26.90 -25.63
CA LYS A 82 14.93 -27.63 -24.88
C LYS A 82 15.23 -26.92 -23.57
N TRP A 83 15.53 -27.70 -22.53
CA TRP A 83 15.88 -27.17 -21.22
C TRP A 83 17.19 -26.38 -21.27
N CYS A 84 17.21 -25.28 -20.53
CA CYS A 84 18.38 -24.44 -20.33
C CYS A 84 19.07 -24.80 -19.01
N PHE A 85 20.39 -24.70 -18.98
CA PHE A 85 21.22 -24.98 -17.81
C PHE A 85 21.98 -23.74 -17.34
N GLU A 86 22.39 -23.77 -16.07
CA GLU A 86 23.39 -22.88 -15.49
C GLU A 86 24.80 -23.39 -15.77
N GLU A 87 25.84 -22.61 -15.46
CA GLU A 87 27.25 -22.94 -15.72
C GLU A 87 27.73 -24.24 -15.04
N ASN A 88 27.07 -24.63 -13.95
CA ASN A 88 27.39 -25.81 -13.14
C ASN A 88 26.52 -27.04 -13.51
N GLU A 89 26.00 -27.08 -14.74
CA GLU A 89 25.15 -28.16 -15.28
C GLU A 89 23.82 -28.37 -14.52
N ARG A 90 23.43 -27.44 -13.65
CA ARG A 90 22.12 -27.46 -13.01
C ARG A 90 21.07 -26.89 -13.95
N LEU A 91 19.84 -27.39 -13.83
CA LEU A 91 18.71 -26.80 -14.55
C LEU A 91 18.59 -25.32 -14.21
N PHE A 92 18.45 -24.49 -15.25
CA PHE A 92 18.13 -23.10 -15.06
C PHE A 92 16.66 -22.99 -14.69
N LEU A 93 16.38 -22.67 -13.43
CA LEU A 93 15.03 -22.58 -12.89
C LEU A 93 14.63 -21.13 -12.59
N LYS A 94 13.35 -20.81 -12.76
CA LYS A 94 12.77 -19.51 -12.36
C LYS A 94 11.37 -19.67 -11.78
N PRO A 95 10.83 -18.69 -11.03
CA PRO A 95 9.43 -18.72 -10.62
C PRO A 95 8.48 -18.77 -11.83
N GLY A 96 7.50 -19.68 -11.78
CA GLY A 96 6.48 -19.88 -12.83
C GLY A 96 5.33 -18.87 -12.80
N GLY A 97 5.52 -17.69 -12.24
CA GLY A 97 4.46 -16.68 -12.06
C GLY A 97 3.64 -16.87 -10.78
N HIS A 98 2.71 -15.94 -10.54
CA HIS A 98 1.91 -15.88 -9.31
C HIS A 98 0.57 -16.62 -9.41
N GLY A 99 0.16 -17.09 -10.60
CA GLY A 99 -1.07 -17.88 -10.78
C GLY A 99 -1.09 -19.19 -9.99
N VAL A 100 0.08 -19.73 -9.68
CA VAL A 100 0.25 -20.95 -8.86
C VAL A 100 -0.25 -20.78 -7.42
N LEU A 101 -0.48 -19.54 -6.98
CA LEU A 101 -1.03 -19.17 -5.66
C LEU A 101 -2.20 -20.06 -5.25
N TRP A 102 -3.18 -20.22 -6.12
CA TRP A 102 -4.43 -20.89 -5.79
C TRP A 102 -4.26 -22.40 -5.62
N LYS A 103 -3.57 -23.05 -6.56
CA LYS A 103 -3.23 -24.47 -6.46
C LYS A 103 -2.42 -24.76 -5.20
N LEU A 104 -1.41 -23.95 -4.89
CA LEU A 104 -0.58 -24.16 -3.70
C LEU A 104 -1.36 -23.91 -2.41
N ALA A 105 -2.21 -22.89 -2.38
CA ALA A 105 -3.08 -22.63 -1.24
C ALA A 105 -3.98 -23.84 -0.93
N GLN A 106 -4.50 -24.54 -1.95
CA GLN A 106 -5.24 -25.78 -1.78
C GLN A 106 -4.35 -26.93 -1.29
N GLN A 107 -3.20 -27.15 -1.93
CA GLN A 107 -2.32 -28.29 -1.64
C GLN A 107 -1.65 -28.18 -0.26
N GLN A 108 -1.35 -26.97 0.20
CA GLN A 108 -0.67 -26.72 1.48
C GLN A 108 -1.65 -26.39 2.61
N GLY A 109 -2.97 -26.54 2.40
CA GLY A 109 -3.97 -26.40 3.46
C GLY A 109 -4.28 -24.96 3.89
N VAL A 110 -3.93 -23.95 3.08
CA VAL A 110 -4.20 -22.53 3.38
C VAL A 110 -5.70 -22.26 3.42
N PHE A 111 -6.48 -22.85 2.50
CA PHE A 111 -7.95 -22.69 2.52
C PHE A 111 -8.58 -23.33 3.76
N ASP A 112 -8.12 -24.51 4.15
CA ASP A 112 -8.62 -25.19 5.35
C ASP A 112 -8.22 -24.41 6.62
N TRP A 113 -7.05 -23.78 6.64
CA TRP A 113 -6.61 -22.89 7.71
C TRP A 113 -7.51 -21.65 7.83
N PHE A 114 -7.84 -20.98 6.72
CA PHE A 114 -8.80 -19.88 6.73
C PHE A 114 -10.19 -20.33 7.18
N GLN A 115 -10.66 -21.48 6.68
CA GLN A 115 -11.97 -22.04 7.03
C GLN A 115 -12.07 -22.35 8.54
N LYS A 116 -11.05 -22.97 9.14
CA LYS A 116 -10.99 -23.24 10.60
C LYS A 116 -11.06 -21.96 11.44
N LYS A 117 -10.64 -20.83 10.88
CA LYS A 117 -10.70 -19.50 11.52
C LYS A 117 -11.94 -18.70 11.14
N GLY A 118 -12.90 -19.30 10.44
CA GLY A 118 -14.13 -18.64 10.01
C GLY A 118 -13.95 -17.58 8.92
N VAL A 119 -12.82 -17.58 8.20
CA VAL A 119 -12.54 -16.61 7.13
C VAL A 119 -13.08 -17.14 5.80
N GLN A 120 -13.95 -16.35 5.16
CA GLN A 120 -14.57 -16.71 3.88
C GLN A 120 -14.14 -15.82 2.70
N LYS A 121 -13.72 -14.59 2.98
CA LYS A 121 -13.29 -13.61 1.97
C LYS A 121 -11.88 -13.13 2.31
N ALA A 122 -11.11 -12.76 1.29
CA ALA A 122 -9.76 -12.22 1.47
C ALA A 122 -9.47 -11.08 0.48
N LEU A 123 -8.52 -10.23 0.87
CA LEU A 123 -7.83 -9.34 -0.05
C LEU A 123 -6.49 -9.96 -0.46
N VAL A 124 -6.12 -9.87 -1.73
CA VAL A 124 -4.84 -10.36 -2.26
C VAL A 124 -4.11 -9.19 -2.91
N ARG A 125 -2.83 -9.01 -2.58
CA ARG A 125 -2.00 -7.88 -3.02
C ARG A 125 -0.58 -8.32 -3.29
N GLN A 126 0.11 -7.61 -4.19
CA GLN A 126 1.55 -7.77 -4.41
C GLN A 126 2.36 -6.90 -3.44
N VAL A 127 3.55 -7.37 -3.06
CA VAL A 127 4.41 -6.68 -2.07
C VAL A 127 5.03 -5.38 -2.58
N ASN A 128 5.11 -5.19 -3.90
CA ASN A 128 5.87 -4.12 -4.56
C ASN A 128 5.12 -2.80 -4.72
N ASN A 129 3.87 -2.71 -4.27
CA ASN A 129 3.00 -1.53 -4.41
C ASN A 129 2.77 -0.85 -3.04
N PRO A 130 3.67 0.07 -2.61
CA PRO A 130 3.57 0.74 -1.32
C PRO A 130 2.36 1.65 -1.15
N VAL A 131 1.73 2.12 -2.24
CA VAL A 131 0.61 3.09 -2.16
C VAL A 131 -0.77 2.43 -2.09
N ALA A 132 -0.88 1.12 -2.33
CA ALA A 132 -2.16 0.42 -2.40
C ALA A 132 -3.01 0.49 -1.11
N GLY A 133 -2.40 0.79 0.03
CA GLY A 133 -3.08 0.96 1.32
C GLY A 133 -3.64 2.36 1.58
N CYS A 134 -3.35 3.31 0.68
CA CYS A 134 -3.67 4.71 0.86
C CYS A 134 -5.19 4.95 0.80
N ASP A 135 -5.72 5.56 1.87
CA ASP A 135 -7.10 6.04 1.96
C ASP A 135 -8.13 4.90 1.77
N TYR A 136 -9.33 5.23 1.26
CA TYR A 136 -10.48 4.33 1.25
C TYR A 136 -10.40 3.15 0.27
N GLY A 137 -9.45 3.09 -0.67
CA GLY A 137 -9.51 2.18 -1.83
C GLY A 137 -9.70 0.69 -1.49
N LEU A 138 -8.92 0.16 -0.55
CA LEU A 138 -9.04 -1.25 -0.12
C LEU A 138 -10.33 -1.52 0.65
N LEU A 139 -10.77 -0.57 1.48
CA LEU A 139 -12.00 -0.70 2.25
C LEU A 139 -13.23 -0.62 1.34
N ALA A 140 -13.20 0.22 0.31
CA ALA A 140 -14.25 0.27 -0.71
C ALA A 140 -14.32 -1.02 -1.53
N LEU A 141 -13.17 -1.55 -1.97
CA LEU A 141 -13.10 -2.84 -2.68
C LEU A 141 -13.69 -3.96 -1.82
N ALA A 142 -13.24 -4.10 -0.57
CA ALA A 142 -13.76 -5.12 0.34
C ALA A 142 -15.25 -4.89 0.68
N GLY A 143 -15.65 -3.64 0.92
CA GLY A 143 -17.01 -3.26 1.28
C GLY A 143 -18.02 -3.58 0.19
N ILE A 144 -17.72 -3.28 -1.08
CA ILE A 144 -18.55 -3.67 -2.22
C ILE A 144 -18.63 -5.19 -2.34
N GLY A 145 -17.49 -5.87 -2.21
CA GLY A 145 -17.43 -7.33 -2.29
C GLY A 145 -18.28 -8.02 -1.22
N LEU A 146 -18.25 -7.50 0.01
CA LEU A 146 -19.00 -8.02 1.15
C LEU A 146 -20.50 -7.67 1.05
N SER A 147 -20.83 -6.38 0.89
CA SER A 147 -22.23 -5.89 0.89
C SER A 147 -23.09 -6.49 -0.22
N ARG A 148 -22.49 -6.83 -1.37
CA ARG A 148 -23.19 -7.42 -2.51
C ARG A 148 -22.88 -8.91 -2.70
N ASN A 149 -22.25 -9.54 -1.70
CA ASN A 149 -21.84 -10.94 -1.72
C ASN A 149 -21.17 -11.38 -3.05
N LYS A 150 -20.22 -10.57 -3.54
CA LYS A 150 -19.48 -10.85 -4.78
C LYS A 150 -18.49 -11.99 -4.57
N THR A 151 -18.12 -12.67 -5.66
CA THR A 151 -17.18 -13.79 -5.66
C THR A 151 -15.74 -13.35 -5.96
N PHE A 152 -15.59 -12.30 -6.76
CA PHE A 152 -14.29 -11.76 -7.14
C PHE A 152 -14.38 -10.26 -7.39
N GLY A 153 -13.34 -9.52 -7.01
CA GLY A 153 -13.21 -8.11 -7.34
C GLY A 153 -11.76 -7.78 -7.70
N SER A 154 -11.55 -6.76 -8.53
CA SER A 154 -10.22 -6.18 -8.74
C SER A 154 -10.28 -4.67 -8.61
N ALA A 155 -9.30 -4.07 -7.91
CA ALA A 155 -9.11 -2.64 -7.98
C ALA A 155 -8.49 -2.27 -9.33
N ALA A 156 -9.03 -1.24 -9.94
CA ALA A 156 -8.58 -0.67 -11.19
C ALA A 156 -8.42 0.84 -11.06
N CYS A 157 -7.73 1.42 -12.03
CA CYS A 157 -7.50 2.87 -12.13
C CYS A 157 -7.14 3.21 -13.59
N PRO A 158 -6.99 4.50 -13.95
CA PRO A 158 -6.48 4.88 -15.26
C PRO A 158 -5.14 4.20 -15.56
N ARG A 159 -5.04 3.58 -16.74
CA ARG A 159 -3.83 2.91 -17.22
C ARG A 159 -3.06 3.84 -18.13
N LEU A 160 -1.74 3.90 -18.01
CA LEU A 160 -0.91 4.69 -18.92
C LEU A 160 -0.66 3.92 -20.22
N VAL A 161 -0.82 4.58 -21.37
CA VAL A 161 -0.48 3.99 -22.67
C VAL A 161 1.00 3.61 -22.69
N GLY A 162 1.32 2.43 -23.23
CA GLY A 162 2.69 1.90 -23.29
C GLY A 162 3.25 1.39 -21.96
N SER A 163 2.52 1.46 -20.84
CA SER A 163 3.00 0.89 -19.58
C SER A 163 2.90 -0.64 -19.57
N GLN A 164 3.78 -1.30 -18.81
CA GLN A 164 3.80 -2.77 -18.63
C GLN A 164 2.76 -3.23 -17.59
N GLU A 165 1.53 -2.77 -17.77
CA GLU A 165 0.37 -3.10 -16.93
C GLU A 165 -0.68 -3.81 -17.78
N GLY A 166 -1.17 -4.94 -17.29
CA GLY A 166 -2.34 -5.59 -17.90
C GLY A 166 -3.61 -4.74 -17.77
N THR A 167 -4.68 -5.22 -18.39
CA THR A 167 -6.03 -4.66 -18.27
C THR A 167 -7.01 -5.71 -17.76
N SER A 168 -8.21 -5.28 -17.39
CA SER A 168 -9.36 -6.15 -17.12
C SER A 168 -10.53 -5.74 -18.02
N VAL A 169 -11.07 -6.71 -18.76
CA VAL A 169 -12.25 -6.54 -19.62
C VAL A 169 -13.38 -7.47 -19.17
N VAL A 170 -14.60 -7.20 -19.62
CA VAL A 170 -15.70 -8.16 -19.47
C VAL A 170 -15.67 -9.11 -20.67
N ARG A 171 -15.66 -10.42 -20.39
CA ARG A 171 -15.82 -11.46 -21.40
C ARG A 171 -17.27 -11.93 -21.43
N GLU A 172 -17.93 -11.70 -22.55
CA GLU A 172 -19.25 -12.23 -22.89
C GLU A 172 -19.10 -13.56 -23.66
N ARG A 173 -19.94 -14.55 -23.36
CA ARG A 173 -20.07 -15.79 -24.12
C ARG A 173 -21.53 -16.12 -24.35
N ILE A 174 -21.88 -16.49 -25.58
CA ILE A 174 -23.21 -17.00 -25.92
C ILE A 174 -23.34 -18.43 -25.38
N ARG A 175 -24.43 -18.72 -24.68
CA ARG A 175 -24.76 -20.04 -24.11
C ARG A 175 -26.12 -20.49 -24.65
N LYS A 176 -26.42 -21.78 -24.55
CA LYS A 176 -27.76 -22.29 -24.84
C LYS A 176 -28.75 -21.68 -23.84
N GLY A 177 -29.63 -20.79 -24.31
CA GLY A 177 -30.62 -20.12 -23.47
C GLY A 177 -30.18 -18.80 -22.83
N GLY A 178 -29.07 -18.19 -23.27
CA GLY A 178 -28.69 -16.84 -22.81
C GLY A 178 -27.20 -16.52 -22.98
N PHE A 179 -26.67 -15.77 -22.02
CA PHE A 179 -25.31 -15.25 -22.03
C PHE A 179 -24.61 -15.55 -20.70
N SER A 180 -23.30 -15.75 -20.74
CA SER A 180 -22.47 -15.81 -19.53
C SER A 180 -21.37 -14.76 -19.57
N TYR A 181 -21.14 -14.12 -18.43
CA TYR A 181 -20.18 -13.03 -18.28
C TYR A 181 -19.15 -13.34 -17.19
N SER A 182 -17.91 -12.93 -17.42
CA SER A 182 -16.85 -12.97 -16.41
C SER A 182 -15.91 -11.79 -16.57
N LEU A 183 -15.21 -11.43 -15.50
CA LEU A 183 -14.07 -10.54 -15.60
C LEU A 183 -12.88 -11.32 -16.18
N ALA A 184 -12.29 -10.81 -17.26
CA ALA A 184 -11.16 -11.40 -17.95
C ALA A 184 -9.97 -10.44 -17.94
N PRO A 185 -8.99 -10.68 -17.06
CA PRO A 185 -7.73 -9.96 -17.09
C PRO A 185 -6.88 -10.36 -18.29
N ILE A 186 -6.19 -9.40 -18.90
CA ILE A 186 -5.31 -9.61 -20.04
C ILE A 186 -3.97 -8.95 -19.71
N GLU A 187 -2.87 -9.71 -19.81
CA GLU A 187 -1.53 -9.17 -19.58
C GLU A 187 -1.04 -8.35 -20.77
N TYR A 188 -0.24 -7.31 -20.51
CA TYR A 188 0.25 -6.38 -21.54
C TYR A 188 1.00 -7.07 -22.68
N CYS A 189 1.72 -8.15 -22.37
CA CYS A 189 2.52 -8.89 -23.34
C CYS A 189 1.68 -9.70 -24.35
N VAL A 190 0.37 -9.90 -24.09
CA VAL A 190 -0.55 -10.66 -24.96
C VAL A 190 -1.71 -9.82 -25.48
N PHE A 191 -1.62 -8.48 -25.40
CA PHE A 191 -2.65 -7.57 -25.90
C PHE A 191 -3.00 -7.79 -27.36
N LYS A 192 -1.98 -7.94 -28.23
CA LYS A 192 -2.17 -8.18 -29.66
C LYS A 192 -2.96 -9.47 -29.93
N GLU A 193 -2.67 -10.53 -29.18
CA GLU A 193 -3.34 -11.83 -29.30
C GLU A 193 -4.82 -11.76 -28.90
N HIS A 194 -5.18 -10.79 -28.06
CA HIS A 194 -6.53 -10.60 -27.54
C HIS A 194 -7.27 -9.41 -28.17
N GLY A 195 -6.70 -8.78 -29.22
CA GLY A 195 -7.31 -7.62 -29.88
C GLY A 195 -7.39 -6.36 -29.01
N VAL A 196 -6.59 -6.29 -27.94
CA VAL A 196 -6.49 -5.09 -27.09
C VAL A 196 -5.55 -4.11 -27.77
N ILE A 197 -6.10 -2.99 -28.22
CA ILE A 197 -5.35 -1.91 -28.84
C ILE A 197 -4.95 -0.90 -27.77
N ASP A 198 -3.64 -0.73 -27.57
CA ASP A 198 -3.09 0.15 -26.55
C ASP A 198 -3.00 1.61 -27.03
N GLU A 199 -4.16 2.25 -27.09
CA GLU A 199 -4.33 3.65 -27.48
C GLU A 199 -4.97 4.44 -26.35
N SER A 200 -4.80 5.76 -26.39
CA SER A 200 -5.41 6.67 -25.44
C SER A 200 -6.94 6.73 -25.61
N GLU A 201 -7.66 6.98 -24.53
CA GLU A 201 -9.11 7.19 -24.55
C GLU A 201 -9.48 8.48 -25.28
N GLU A 202 -8.71 9.54 -25.03
CA GLU A 202 -8.84 10.85 -25.65
C GLU A 202 -7.66 11.09 -26.62
N GLU A 203 -7.90 11.80 -27.73
CA GLU A 203 -6.85 12.15 -28.69
C GLU A 203 -5.73 12.97 -28.02
N GLY A 204 -4.49 12.50 -28.11
CA GLY A 204 -3.34 13.11 -27.42
C GLY A 204 -3.29 12.87 -25.90
N GLY A 205 -4.24 12.12 -25.33
CA GLY A 205 -4.26 11.74 -23.93
C GLY A 205 -3.18 10.72 -23.57
N VAL A 206 -2.85 10.63 -22.27
CA VAL A 206 -1.86 9.66 -21.76
C VAL A 206 -2.48 8.37 -21.21
N TYR A 207 -3.79 8.38 -20.98
CA TYR A 207 -4.52 7.26 -20.38
C TYR A 207 -5.21 6.43 -21.44
N SER A 208 -5.10 5.11 -21.31
CA SER A 208 -5.71 4.14 -22.21
C SER A 208 -7.22 4.05 -21.99
N LYS A 209 -7.96 3.70 -23.06
CA LYS A 209 -9.38 3.29 -23.00
C LYS A 209 -9.63 2.08 -22.11
N TYR A 210 -8.58 1.33 -21.79
CA TYR A 210 -8.63 0.15 -20.95
C TYR A 210 -8.07 0.43 -19.55
N PRO A 211 -8.76 0.02 -18.48
CA PRO A 211 -8.32 0.27 -17.12
C PRO A 211 -7.11 -0.59 -16.74
N SER A 212 -6.33 -0.14 -15.76
CA SER A 212 -5.19 -0.91 -15.25
C SER A 212 -5.68 -2.09 -14.41
N ASN A 213 -5.16 -3.28 -14.69
CA ASN A 213 -5.21 -4.39 -13.73
C ASN A 213 -4.10 -4.21 -12.69
N THR A 214 -4.49 -3.86 -11.47
CA THR A 214 -3.53 -3.55 -10.39
C THR A 214 -3.13 -4.75 -9.54
N ASN A 215 -3.71 -5.93 -9.78
CA ASN A 215 -3.51 -7.14 -8.97
C ASN A 215 -3.83 -6.96 -7.47
N ILE A 216 -4.68 -5.98 -7.14
CA ILE A 216 -5.33 -5.85 -5.83
C ILE A 216 -6.70 -6.49 -5.94
N LEU A 217 -6.85 -7.67 -5.37
CA LEU A 217 -8.02 -8.52 -5.58
C LEU A 217 -8.83 -8.66 -4.30
N PHE A 218 -10.15 -8.73 -4.44
CA PHE A 218 -11.07 -9.28 -3.46
C PHE A 218 -11.48 -10.67 -3.92
N VAL A 219 -11.47 -11.65 -3.02
CA VAL A 219 -11.81 -13.03 -3.37
C VAL A 219 -12.72 -13.68 -2.34
N ASP A 220 -13.70 -14.45 -2.81
CA ASP A 220 -14.43 -15.44 -2.05
C ASP A 220 -13.67 -16.76 -2.07
N LEU A 221 -13.16 -17.20 -0.92
CA LEU A 221 -12.30 -18.37 -0.81
C LEU A 221 -13.02 -19.66 -1.23
N PRO A 222 -14.30 -19.91 -0.87
CA PRO A 222 -15.07 -21.04 -1.40
C PRO A 222 -15.21 -21.02 -2.93
N ALA A 223 -15.48 -19.86 -3.54
CA ALA A 223 -15.59 -19.72 -4.99
C ALA A 223 -14.26 -19.99 -5.69
N ILE A 224 -13.15 -19.46 -5.14
CA ILE A 224 -11.80 -19.78 -5.62
C ILE A 224 -11.55 -21.29 -5.55
N ARG A 225 -11.89 -21.94 -4.43
CA ARG A 225 -11.72 -23.40 -4.26
C ARG A 225 -12.46 -24.19 -5.33
N ARG A 226 -13.68 -23.77 -5.70
CA ARG A 226 -14.44 -24.37 -6.82
C ARG A 226 -13.81 -24.08 -8.19
N ALA A 227 -13.31 -22.87 -8.40
CA ALA A 227 -12.69 -22.43 -9.65
C ALA A 227 -11.39 -23.21 -9.96
N ILE A 228 -10.61 -23.56 -8.94
CA ILE A 228 -9.36 -24.34 -9.07
C ILE A 228 -9.59 -25.70 -9.72
N ASN A 229 -10.76 -26.32 -9.53
CA ASN A 229 -11.08 -27.61 -10.17
C ASN A 229 -11.15 -27.50 -11.70
N LYS A 230 -11.46 -26.30 -12.23
CA LYS A 230 -11.51 -26.03 -13.67
C LYS A 230 -10.20 -25.46 -14.20
N SER A 231 -9.58 -24.55 -13.44
CA SER A 231 -8.35 -23.88 -13.82
C SER A 231 -7.42 -23.72 -12.61
N PRO A 232 -6.64 -24.76 -12.26
CA PRO A 232 -5.76 -24.72 -11.09
C PRO A 232 -4.56 -23.80 -11.29
N ILE A 233 -4.14 -23.57 -12.54
CA ILE A 233 -3.01 -22.72 -12.92
C ILE A 233 -3.55 -21.71 -13.96
N PRO A 234 -4.26 -20.66 -13.52
CA PRO A 234 -4.91 -19.72 -14.43
C PRO A 234 -3.91 -18.81 -15.15
N GLY A 235 -4.31 -18.35 -16.34
CA GLY A 235 -3.57 -17.34 -17.11
C GLY A 235 -2.18 -17.79 -17.57
N MET A 236 -2.07 -19.04 -18.04
CA MET A 236 -0.81 -19.56 -18.56
C MET A 236 -0.33 -18.74 -19.78
N LEU A 237 0.93 -18.32 -19.76
CA LEU A 237 1.56 -17.57 -20.85
C LEU A 237 3.05 -17.87 -20.94
N VAL A 238 3.66 -17.51 -22.06
CA VAL A 238 5.10 -17.61 -22.30
C VAL A 238 5.60 -16.25 -22.76
N ASN A 239 6.53 -15.65 -22.01
CA ASN A 239 7.11 -14.35 -22.35
C ASN A 239 8.63 -14.48 -22.52
N PRO A 240 9.12 -14.71 -23.76
CA PRO A 240 10.54 -14.92 -24.02
C PRO A 240 11.38 -13.67 -23.73
N LYS A 241 12.55 -13.86 -23.10
CA LYS A 241 13.54 -12.82 -22.83
C LYS A 241 14.92 -13.27 -23.28
N ARG A 242 15.77 -12.33 -23.69
CA ARG A 242 17.17 -12.63 -23.97
C ARG A 242 17.91 -12.93 -22.67
N ALA A 243 18.71 -13.99 -22.66
CA ALA A 243 19.66 -14.28 -21.60
C ALA A 243 20.78 -15.20 -22.09
N VAL A 244 21.82 -15.28 -21.26
CA VAL A 244 22.88 -16.29 -21.38
C VAL A 244 22.43 -17.55 -20.65
N TYR A 245 22.70 -18.72 -21.24
CA TYR A 245 22.39 -20.03 -20.69
C TYR A 245 23.39 -21.08 -21.22
N PHE A 246 23.35 -22.29 -20.66
CA PHE A 246 24.10 -23.44 -21.16
C PHE A 246 23.13 -24.43 -21.80
N ASP A 247 23.51 -25.02 -22.93
CA ASP A 247 22.73 -26.10 -23.56
C ASP A 247 23.06 -27.47 -22.94
N GLY A 248 22.41 -28.52 -23.44
CA GLY A 248 22.61 -29.89 -22.94
C GLY A 248 24.02 -30.45 -23.18
N ASP A 249 24.81 -29.82 -24.05
CA ASP A 249 26.20 -30.18 -24.32
C ASP A 249 27.18 -29.35 -23.47
N GLY A 250 26.68 -28.56 -22.52
CA GLY A 250 27.48 -27.68 -21.67
C GLY A 250 28.04 -26.46 -22.41
N GLN A 251 27.56 -26.15 -23.62
CA GLN A 251 28.03 -24.99 -24.37
C GLN A 251 27.29 -23.73 -23.94
N LYS A 252 28.04 -22.66 -23.69
CA LYS A 252 27.49 -21.34 -23.41
C LYS A 252 26.79 -20.79 -24.66
N ARG A 253 25.51 -20.45 -24.52
CA ARG A 253 24.66 -19.84 -25.54
C ARG A 253 24.13 -18.50 -25.07
N GLU A 254 23.79 -17.64 -26.01
CA GLU A 254 22.98 -16.45 -25.78
C GLU A 254 21.78 -16.50 -26.72
N GLY A 255 20.58 -16.35 -26.18
CA GLY A 255 19.37 -16.47 -26.99
C GLY A 255 18.11 -16.08 -26.25
N ARG A 256 16.98 -16.23 -26.94
CA ARG A 256 15.66 -16.09 -26.29
C ARG A 256 15.36 -17.35 -25.50
N ILE A 257 15.13 -17.16 -24.22
CA ILE A 257 14.69 -18.19 -23.29
C ILE A 257 13.34 -17.80 -22.70
N ALA A 258 12.56 -18.77 -22.29
CA ALA A 258 11.28 -18.55 -21.66
C ALA A 258 11.03 -19.57 -20.55
N ARG A 259 9.97 -19.33 -19.77
CA ARG A 259 9.38 -20.34 -18.89
C ARG A 259 7.88 -20.22 -18.99
N LEU A 260 7.16 -21.27 -18.62
CA LEU A 260 5.73 -21.19 -18.44
C LEU A 260 5.43 -20.28 -17.23
N GLU A 261 4.71 -19.20 -17.47
CA GLU A 261 4.21 -18.27 -16.46
C GLU A 261 2.71 -18.44 -16.27
N CYS A 262 2.20 -18.02 -15.12
CA CYS A 262 0.78 -17.99 -14.82
C CYS A 262 0.43 -16.78 -13.93
N THR A 263 -0.82 -16.35 -13.97
CA THR A 263 -1.28 -15.09 -13.37
C THR A 263 -2.51 -15.30 -12.47
N MET A 264 -2.44 -14.81 -11.23
CA MET A 264 -3.43 -15.13 -10.19
C MET A 264 -4.82 -14.56 -10.48
N GLN A 265 -4.90 -13.41 -11.14
CA GLN A 265 -6.15 -12.74 -11.42
C GLN A 265 -7.02 -13.50 -12.42
N ASN A 266 -6.43 -14.28 -13.34
CA ASN A 266 -7.16 -14.99 -14.40
C ASN A 266 -8.05 -16.13 -13.86
N ILE A 267 -7.99 -16.43 -12.55
CA ILE A 267 -8.97 -17.31 -11.90
C ILE A 267 -10.40 -16.76 -12.03
N SER A 268 -10.56 -15.44 -12.18
CA SER A 268 -11.85 -14.77 -12.33
C SER A 268 -12.62 -15.21 -13.56
N GLU A 269 -11.93 -15.68 -14.60
CA GLU A 269 -12.57 -16.19 -15.82
C GLU A 269 -13.40 -17.46 -15.56
N GLN A 270 -13.15 -18.16 -14.45
CA GLN A 270 -13.93 -19.33 -14.03
C GLN A 270 -15.15 -18.97 -13.17
N MET A 271 -15.34 -17.67 -12.88
CA MET A 271 -16.43 -17.14 -12.06
C MET A 271 -17.50 -16.49 -12.94
N GLU A 272 -18.09 -17.31 -13.80
CA GLU A 272 -19.11 -16.86 -14.74
C GLU A 272 -20.46 -16.59 -14.04
N SER A 273 -21.15 -15.54 -14.49
CA SER A 273 -22.55 -15.26 -14.16
C SER A 273 -23.40 -15.40 -15.42
N THR A 274 -24.50 -16.16 -15.33
CA THR A 274 -25.36 -16.49 -16.48
C THR A 274 -26.67 -15.72 -16.39
N PHE A 275 -27.12 -15.18 -17.52
CA PHE A 275 -28.34 -14.39 -17.67
C PHE A 275 -29.09 -14.83 -18.93
N SER A 276 -30.42 -14.72 -18.92
CA SER A 276 -31.25 -15.03 -20.10
C SER A 276 -31.10 -13.99 -21.20
N GLY A 277 -30.98 -12.71 -20.82
CA GLY A 277 -30.73 -11.58 -21.70
C GLY A 277 -29.28 -11.13 -21.74
N ARG A 278 -28.93 -10.34 -22.76
CA ARG A 278 -27.63 -9.68 -22.85
C ARG A 278 -27.53 -8.56 -21.81
N LEU A 279 -26.40 -8.46 -21.12
CA LEU A 279 -26.12 -7.33 -20.22
C LEU A 279 -25.51 -6.15 -20.98
N GLU A 280 -25.98 -4.96 -20.67
CA GLU A 280 -25.48 -3.69 -21.20
C GLU A 280 -25.35 -2.62 -20.11
N GLY A 281 -24.35 -1.75 -20.26
CA GLY A 281 -24.13 -0.61 -19.36
C GLY A 281 -24.09 -0.99 -17.88
N SER A 282 -24.96 -0.36 -17.07
CA SER A 282 -25.00 -0.52 -15.61
C SER A 282 -25.44 -1.92 -15.14
N SER A 283 -26.13 -2.70 -15.98
CA SER A 283 -26.55 -4.07 -15.64
C SER A 283 -25.36 -5.03 -15.45
N LEU A 284 -24.18 -4.70 -16.00
CA LEU A 284 -22.93 -5.42 -15.73
C LEU A 284 -22.58 -5.47 -14.24
N THR A 285 -23.12 -4.56 -13.42
CA THR A 285 -22.90 -4.58 -11.96
C THR A 285 -23.61 -5.74 -11.25
N GLU A 286 -24.50 -6.46 -11.93
CA GLU A 286 -25.16 -7.68 -11.43
C GLU A 286 -24.22 -8.90 -11.45
N MET A 287 -23.16 -8.87 -12.27
CA MET A 287 -22.16 -9.94 -12.33
C MET A 287 -21.58 -10.28 -10.96
N SER A 288 -21.25 -11.56 -10.74
CA SER A 288 -20.63 -12.01 -9.49
C SER A 288 -19.22 -11.44 -9.28
N SER A 289 -18.54 -11.08 -10.38
CA SER A 289 -17.28 -10.35 -10.40
C SER A 289 -17.48 -8.84 -10.58
N PHE A 290 -16.60 -8.01 -10.03
CA PHE A 290 -16.68 -6.55 -10.18
C PHE A 290 -15.31 -5.87 -10.26
N LEU A 291 -15.32 -4.59 -10.62
CA LEU A 291 -14.16 -3.69 -10.54
C LEU A 291 -14.49 -2.48 -9.68
N THR A 292 -13.50 -1.94 -8.98
CA THR A 292 -13.54 -0.57 -8.47
C THR A 292 -12.62 0.29 -9.31
N TYR A 293 -13.01 1.53 -9.61
CA TYR A 293 -12.20 2.46 -10.41
C TYR A 293 -11.78 3.64 -9.53
N ASN A 294 -10.47 3.72 -9.24
CA ASN A 294 -9.91 4.62 -8.24
C ASN A 294 -8.84 5.54 -8.84
N GLN A 295 -8.42 6.55 -8.08
CA GLN A 295 -7.27 7.37 -8.46
C GLN A 295 -5.99 6.53 -8.51
N ARG A 296 -5.25 6.64 -9.62
CA ARG A 296 -4.03 5.87 -9.87
C ARG A 296 -3.00 5.97 -8.75
N ARG A 297 -2.64 7.20 -8.33
CA ARG A 297 -1.66 7.49 -7.26
C ARG A 297 -2.00 6.91 -5.88
N LYS A 298 -3.25 6.50 -5.65
CA LYS A 298 -3.72 5.82 -4.42
C LYS A 298 -3.94 4.32 -4.62
N THR A 299 -3.77 3.82 -5.85
CA THR A 299 -4.10 2.43 -6.22
C THR A 299 -2.86 1.68 -6.67
N ILE A 300 -2.06 2.24 -7.57
CA ILE A 300 -0.86 1.61 -8.11
C ILE A 300 0.28 2.61 -8.29
N SER A 301 1.38 2.35 -7.60
CA SER A 301 2.68 2.97 -7.85
C SER A 301 3.77 2.02 -7.36
N CYS A 302 4.23 1.16 -8.26
CA CYS A 302 5.12 0.05 -7.91
C CYS A 302 6.59 0.47 -7.85
N THR A 303 7.42 -0.38 -7.26
CA THR A 303 8.89 -0.18 -7.12
C THR A 303 9.69 -1.27 -7.85
N LYS A 304 9.32 -1.55 -9.10
CA LYS A 304 9.86 -2.68 -9.90
C LYS A 304 11.17 -2.34 -10.63
N ARG A 305 11.43 -1.06 -10.88
CA ARG A 305 12.54 -0.58 -11.71
C ARG A 305 13.46 0.33 -10.92
N LYS A 306 14.77 0.21 -11.14
CA LYS A 306 15.74 1.21 -10.67
C LYS A 306 15.67 2.43 -11.58
N TYR A 307 15.71 3.63 -11.00
CA TYR A 307 15.81 4.84 -11.82
C TYR A 307 17.16 4.86 -12.58
N GLY A 308 17.09 5.08 -13.88
CA GLY A 308 18.24 5.01 -14.80
C GLY A 308 18.71 6.37 -15.33
N GLY A 309 18.18 7.49 -14.84
CA GLY A 309 18.48 8.83 -15.38
C GLY A 309 17.77 9.16 -16.70
N ASP A 310 16.86 8.30 -17.15
CA ASP A 310 16.12 8.38 -18.43
C ASP A 310 14.90 9.33 -18.37
N GLY A 311 14.66 9.98 -17.23
CA GLY A 311 13.48 10.82 -17.00
C GLY A 311 12.16 10.04 -16.86
N LEU A 312 12.18 8.71 -16.96
CA LEU A 312 11.01 7.86 -16.74
C LEU A 312 10.97 7.48 -15.27
N PHE A 313 9.94 7.92 -14.55
CA PHE A 313 9.80 7.64 -13.11
C PHE A 313 8.79 6.54 -12.81
N LEU A 314 8.06 6.07 -13.83
CA LEU A 314 7.08 5.01 -13.67
C LEU A 314 7.73 3.73 -13.13
N GLU A 315 7.07 3.14 -12.14
CA GLU A 315 7.52 1.95 -11.41
C GLU A 315 8.88 2.08 -10.67
N THR A 316 9.36 3.30 -10.45
CA THR A 316 10.56 3.56 -9.64
C THR A 316 10.20 3.93 -8.20
N PRO A 317 11.07 3.70 -7.21
CA PRO A 317 10.88 4.15 -5.83
C PRO A 317 10.67 5.66 -5.72
N GLU A 318 11.39 6.43 -6.52
CA GLU A 318 11.28 7.88 -6.54
C GLU A 318 9.93 8.34 -7.10
N GLY A 319 9.45 7.69 -8.17
CA GLY A 319 8.11 7.93 -8.70
C GLY A 319 7.01 7.58 -7.69
N ALA A 320 7.13 6.43 -7.03
CA ALA A 320 6.20 6.03 -5.97
C ALA A 320 6.21 6.99 -4.78
N PHE A 321 7.37 7.53 -4.43
CA PHE A 321 7.48 8.53 -3.39
C PHE A 321 6.86 9.88 -3.78
N LEU A 322 6.99 10.29 -5.04
CA LEU A 322 6.29 11.47 -5.54
C LEU A 322 4.77 11.30 -5.46
N ASP A 323 4.23 10.11 -5.73
CA ASP A 323 2.80 9.82 -5.51
C ASP A 323 2.42 9.91 -4.03
N VAL A 324 3.27 9.45 -3.12
CA VAL A 324 3.08 9.62 -1.66
C VAL A 324 3.01 11.10 -1.28
N LEU A 325 3.91 11.95 -1.79
CA LEU A 325 3.88 13.40 -1.53
C LEU A 325 2.63 14.07 -2.11
N ASN A 326 2.21 13.64 -3.30
CA ASN A 326 0.98 14.12 -3.93
C ASN A 326 -0.27 13.73 -3.12
N ASN A 327 -0.28 12.53 -2.53
CA ASN A 327 -1.34 12.08 -1.63
C ASN A 327 -1.30 12.84 -0.29
N ALA A 328 -0.10 13.11 0.25
CA ALA A 328 0.06 13.94 1.43
C ALA A 328 -0.43 15.38 1.21
N TYR A 329 -0.16 15.96 0.04
CA TYR A 329 -0.69 17.27 -0.34
C TYR A 329 -2.21 17.27 -0.37
N GLU A 330 -2.84 16.25 -0.95
CA GLU A 330 -4.31 16.11 -0.95
C GLU A 330 -4.86 16.02 0.48
N LEU A 331 -4.25 15.15 1.30
CA LEU A 331 -4.64 14.98 2.69
C LEU A 331 -4.55 16.29 3.47
N LEU A 332 -3.39 16.96 3.45
CA LEU A 332 -3.18 18.22 4.17
C LEU A 332 -4.09 19.33 3.67
N THR A 333 -4.38 19.37 2.35
CA THR A 333 -5.38 20.31 1.80
C THR A 333 -6.78 20.03 2.37
N ARG A 334 -7.20 18.76 2.48
CA ARG A 334 -8.47 18.37 3.13
C ARG A 334 -8.49 18.73 4.61
N CYS A 335 -7.33 18.71 5.27
CA CYS A 335 -7.14 19.15 6.65
C CYS A 335 -7.13 20.69 6.79
N ASN A 336 -7.34 21.45 5.71
CA ASN A 336 -7.22 22.91 5.66
C ASN A 336 -5.81 23.45 6.00
N CYS A 337 -4.77 22.64 5.84
CA CYS A 337 -3.38 23.06 6.00
C CYS A 337 -2.91 23.87 4.78
N LYS A 338 -2.17 24.95 5.01
CA LYS A 338 -1.47 25.70 3.95
C LYS A 338 -0.12 25.05 3.66
N VAL A 339 0.00 24.36 2.54
CA VAL A 339 1.23 23.67 2.13
C VAL A 339 1.63 24.00 0.69
N PRO A 340 2.93 24.00 0.34
CA PRO A 340 3.36 24.26 -1.03
C PRO A 340 2.95 23.10 -1.94
N LYS A 341 2.56 23.42 -3.18
CA LYS A 341 2.24 22.40 -4.19
C LYS A 341 3.46 21.48 -4.42
N PRO A 342 3.27 20.16 -4.52
CA PRO A 342 4.31 19.25 -4.98
C PRO A 342 4.86 19.69 -6.34
N ARG A 343 6.18 19.56 -6.51
CA ARG A 343 6.86 19.86 -7.77
C ARG A 343 6.43 18.87 -8.87
N SER A 344 6.56 19.31 -10.12
CA SER A 344 6.54 18.39 -11.26
C SER A 344 7.66 17.35 -11.10
N PRO A 345 7.56 16.16 -11.71
CA PRO A 345 8.59 15.14 -11.60
C PRO A 345 9.99 15.71 -11.86
N LYS A 346 10.23 16.32 -13.02
CA LYS A 346 11.53 16.94 -13.36
C LYS A 346 12.09 17.83 -12.25
N LEU A 347 11.29 18.80 -11.76
CA LEU A 347 11.74 19.71 -10.70
C LEU A 347 11.94 19.02 -9.35
N PHE A 348 11.14 18.01 -9.02
CA PHE A 348 11.31 17.21 -7.81
C PHE A 348 12.67 16.50 -7.80
N PHE A 349 13.11 15.95 -8.94
CA PHE A 349 14.41 15.29 -9.05
C PHE A 349 15.58 16.27 -9.04
N GLU A 350 15.43 17.43 -9.67
CA GLU A 350 16.51 18.44 -9.72
C GLU A 350 16.70 19.16 -8.39
N ARG A 351 15.63 19.40 -7.63
CA ARG A 351 15.64 20.34 -6.50
C ARG A 351 15.12 19.74 -5.18
N GLY A 352 14.66 18.48 -5.18
CA GLY A 352 14.06 17.83 -4.02
C GLY A 352 12.57 18.14 -3.81
N PRO A 353 11.98 17.69 -2.68
CA PRO A 353 10.56 17.87 -2.36
C PRO A 353 10.18 19.31 -2.02
N SER A 354 8.90 19.65 -2.19
CA SER A 354 8.35 20.94 -1.74
C SER A 354 8.15 21.05 -0.24
N PHE A 355 7.81 19.92 0.36
CA PHE A 355 7.64 19.69 1.78
C PHE A 355 7.74 18.17 1.99
N LEU A 356 7.96 17.75 3.23
CA LEU A 356 7.84 16.36 3.64
C LEU A 356 6.73 16.25 4.68
N PHE A 357 5.87 15.25 4.49
CA PHE A 357 4.88 14.86 5.47
C PHE A 357 4.86 13.35 5.57
N PHE A 358 5.24 12.86 6.75
CA PHE A 358 5.21 11.45 7.08
C PHE A 358 4.22 11.26 8.21
N TYR A 359 3.47 10.17 8.16
CA TYR A 359 2.55 9.84 9.22
C TYR A 359 2.42 8.34 9.38
N LEU A 360 2.18 7.92 10.62
CA LEU A 360 1.86 6.55 10.96
C LEU A 360 0.46 6.18 10.46
N SER A 361 0.27 5.00 9.89
CA SER A 361 -1.04 4.55 9.39
C SER A 361 -2.14 4.53 10.49
N ALA A 362 -1.76 4.34 11.76
CA ALA A 362 -2.68 4.42 12.90
C ALA A 362 -3.22 5.83 13.19
N LEU A 363 -2.58 6.90 12.67
CA LEU A 363 -3.17 8.26 12.65
C LEU A 363 -4.56 8.23 11.99
N GLY A 364 -4.73 7.37 10.99
CA GLY A 364 -6.01 7.01 10.41
C GLY A 364 -5.81 6.37 9.03
N PRO A 365 -6.37 5.17 8.76
CA PRO A 365 -6.26 4.58 7.42
C PRO A 365 -7.11 5.32 6.37
N LEU A 366 -7.95 6.27 6.78
CA LEU A 366 -8.84 7.07 5.93
C LEU A 366 -8.49 8.56 6.04
N PHE A 367 -8.43 9.26 4.91
CA PHE A 367 -8.18 10.71 4.92
C PHE A 367 -9.29 11.48 5.63
N SER A 368 -10.54 10.99 5.57
CA SER A 368 -11.67 11.57 6.30
C SER A 368 -11.54 11.48 7.83
N ILE A 369 -10.80 10.50 8.35
CA ILE A 369 -10.51 10.39 9.79
C ILE A 369 -9.37 11.33 10.15
N ILE A 370 -8.28 11.31 9.38
CA ILE A 370 -7.12 12.17 9.66
C ILE A 370 -7.52 13.65 9.63
N ALA A 371 -8.37 14.07 8.67
CA ALA A 371 -8.83 15.45 8.56
C ALA A 371 -9.70 15.94 9.73
N GLN A 372 -10.18 15.05 10.59
CA GLN A 372 -10.86 15.44 11.84
C GLN A 372 -9.87 15.71 12.97
N LYS A 373 -8.66 15.11 12.91
CA LYS A 373 -7.57 15.25 13.88
C LYS A 373 -6.64 16.41 13.54
N LEU A 374 -6.30 16.55 12.27
CA LEU A 374 -5.45 17.62 11.76
C LEU A 374 -6.35 18.72 11.18
N LYS A 375 -6.37 19.90 11.81
CA LYS A 375 -7.19 21.04 11.34
C LYS A 375 -6.35 22.31 11.23
N GLY A 376 -6.15 22.80 10.02
CA GLY A 376 -5.33 23.98 9.78
C GLY A 376 -3.82 23.70 9.92
N GLY A 377 -3.04 24.75 10.13
CA GLY A 377 -1.58 24.69 10.11
C GLY A 377 -0.97 25.10 8.77
N LYS A 378 0.36 25.27 8.76
CA LYS A 378 1.13 25.78 7.63
C LYS A 378 2.51 25.16 7.59
N LEU A 379 2.83 24.43 6.52
CA LEU A 379 4.20 24.01 6.23
C LEU A 379 4.76 24.95 5.18
N LEU A 380 5.92 25.56 5.46
CA LEU A 380 6.64 26.36 4.47
C LEU A 380 7.41 25.49 3.48
N TRP A 381 7.96 26.15 2.46
CA TRP A 381 8.83 25.52 1.47
C TRP A 381 10.03 24.84 2.15
N GLY A 382 10.23 23.56 1.84
CA GLY A 382 11.32 22.76 2.40
C GLY A 382 11.08 22.26 3.83
N SER A 383 9.92 22.53 4.42
CA SER A 383 9.59 22.05 5.76
C SER A 383 9.24 20.57 5.80
N GLU A 384 9.44 19.95 6.96
CA GLU A 384 9.09 18.58 7.27
C GLU A 384 8.25 18.50 8.53
N LEU A 385 7.19 17.70 8.46
CA LEU A 385 6.42 17.25 9.62
C LEU A 385 6.30 15.73 9.59
N ASP A 386 6.81 15.08 10.62
CA ASP A 386 6.84 13.63 10.75
C ASP A 386 6.04 13.20 11.99
N LEU A 387 4.87 12.58 11.78
CA LEU A 387 3.89 12.24 12.82
C LEU A 387 3.83 10.73 13.05
N HIS A 388 4.63 10.23 13.98
CA HIS A 388 4.59 8.85 14.44
C HIS A 388 3.73 8.74 15.71
N ILE A 389 2.43 9.02 15.56
CA ILE A 389 1.45 9.07 16.66
C ILE A 389 0.05 8.77 16.13
N ALA A 390 -0.77 8.04 16.90
CA ALA A 390 -2.15 7.78 16.51
C ALA A 390 -3.10 8.94 16.80
N ASP A 391 -2.95 9.64 17.93
CA ASP A 391 -3.86 10.71 18.34
C ASP A 391 -3.09 12.04 18.48
N VAL A 392 -3.44 13.00 17.63
CA VAL A 392 -2.85 14.35 17.61
C VAL A 392 -3.93 15.35 17.24
N GLU A 393 -3.76 16.58 17.70
CA GLU A 393 -4.51 17.74 17.30
C GLU A 393 -3.56 18.85 16.89
N LEU A 394 -3.79 19.40 15.70
CA LEU A 394 -3.09 20.58 15.21
C LEU A 394 -4.12 21.67 14.96
N GLU A 395 -3.89 22.88 15.47
CA GLU A 395 -4.57 24.10 15.01
C GLU A 395 -3.56 25.25 14.80
N ASN A 396 -3.48 25.72 13.55
CA ASN A 396 -2.62 26.83 13.04
C ASN A 396 -1.10 26.78 13.28
N VAL A 397 -0.55 25.61 13.61
CA VAL A 397 0.90 25.35 13.69
C VAL A 397 1.65 25.76 12.43
N THR A 398 2.71 26.58 12.55
CA THR A 398 3.56 27.03 11.43
C THR A 398 4.95 26.43 11.53
N ILE A 399 5.37 25.70 10.51
CA ILE A 399 6.66 25.00 10.48
C ILE A 399 7.55 25.57 9.38
N LYS A 400 8.72 26.08 9.78
CA LYS A 400 9.87 26.40 8.92
C LYS A 400 11.06 25.56 9.39
N GLY A 401 11.33 24.47 8.69
CA GLY A 401 12.34 23.48 9.09
C GLY A 401 11.72 22.11 9.36
N SER A 402 12.33 21.32 10.23
CA SER A 402 11.95 19.93 10.52
C SER A 402 11.39 19.75 11.93
N VAL A 403 10.20 19.13 12.03
CA VAL A 403 9.58 18.73 13.30
C VAL A 403 9.19 17.26 13.25
N LEU A 404 9.72 16.48 14.19
CA LEU A 404 9.46 15.06 14.34
C LEU A 404 8.74 14.82 15.67
N LEU A 405 7.59 14.17 15.61
CA LEU A 405 6.78 13.82 16.78
C LEU A 405 6.61 12.31 16.82
N HIS A 406 7.20 11.66 17.82
CA HIS A 406 7.27 10.22 17.93
C HIS A 406 6.72 9.72 19.26
N ALA A 407 5.73 8.84 19.22
CA ALA A 407 5.25 8.10 20.37
C ALA A 407 5.87 6.69 20.38
N GLU A 408 6.48 6.27 21.49
CA GLU A 408 7.03 4.92 21.63
C GLU A 408 5.94 3.84 21.63
N ASP A 409 4.82 4.13 22.29
CA ASP A 409 3.56 3.41 22.11
C ASP A 409 2.62 4.27 21.28
N GLU A 410 2.64 4.04 19.98
CA GLU A 410 1.93 4.78 18.96
C GLU A 410 0.43 4.95 19.24
N ASN A 411 -0.18 4.01 19.99
CA ASN A 411 -1.61 3.99 20.29
C ASN A 411 -1.99 4.66 21.62
N LYS A 412 -0.99 5.13 22.39
CA LYS A 412 -1.22 5.77 23.70
C LYS A 412 -0.75 7.21 23.75
N GLY A 413 0.33 7.56 23.06
CA GLY A 413 0.83 8.93 23.01
C GLY A 413 -0.22 9.88 22.44
N ALA A 414 -0.30 11.10 22.99
CA ALA A 414 -1.13 12.17 22.46
C ALA A 414 -0.35 13.47 22.29
N ALA A 415 -0.77 14.32 21.35
CA ALA A 415 -0.23 15.68 21.23
C ALA A 415 -1.29 16.69 20.82
N GLN A 416 -1.19 17.91 21.34
CA GLN A 416 -2.02 19.05 20.95
C GLN A 416 -1.12 20.25 20.71
N LEU A 417 -1.12 20.74 19.46
CA LEU A 417 -0.32 21.88 19.05
C LEU A 417 -1.27 22.98 18.53
N SER A 418 -1.49 24.02 19.32
CA SER A 418 -2.32 25.17 18.99
C SER A 418 -1.43 26.41 18.83
N ASN A 419 -1.42 27.03 17.65
CA ASN A 419 -0.57 28.18 17.31
C ASN A 419 0.93 28.00 17.64
N ALA A 420 1.42 26.76 17.69
CA ALA A 420 2.83 26.48 17.93
C ALA A 420 3.65 26.75 16.67
N MET A 421 4.65 27.64 16.74
CA MET A 421 5.57 27.89 15.64
C MET A 421 6.89 27.17 15.87
N PHE A 422 7.37 26.50 14.84
CA PHE A 422 8.68 25.86 14.84
C PHE A 422 9.54 26.48 13.74
N VAL A 423 10.68 27.05 14.12
CA VAL A 423 11.65 27.65 13.20
C VAL A 423 13.04 27.09 13.49
N ASN A 424 13.55 26.27 12.57
CA ASN A 424 14.90 25.70 12.62
C ASN A 424 15.48 25.56 11.20
N GLU A 425 16.77 25.24 11.08
CA GLU A 425 17.43 25.10 9.78
C GLU A 425 16.95 23.91 8.93
N GLY A 426 16.30 22.91 9.56
CA GLY A 426 15.67 21.78 8.87
C GLY A 426 16.66 20.88 8.12
N ILE A 427 16.17 20.36 6.98
CA ILE A 427 16.89 19.44 6.11
C ILE A 427 18.09 20.13 5.44
N ASP A 428 19.22 19.43 5.36
CA ASP A 428 20.30 19.84 4.48
C ASP A 428 20.00 19.44 3.03
N PHE A 429 19.37 20.33 2.27
CA PHE A 429 19.07 20.09 0.85
C PHE A 429 20.30 20.00 -0.05
N ARG A 430 21.51 20.35 0.44
CA ARG A 430 22.77 20.16 -0.30
C ARG A 430 23.34 18.75 -0.13
N ALA A 431 22.91 18.02 0.88
CA ALA A 431 23.32 16.65 1.12
C ALA A 431 22.65 15.67 0.13
N PRO A 432 23.26 14.50 -0.14
CA PRO A 432 22.70 13.48 -1.04
C PRO A 432 21.56 12.69 -0.37
N ASN A 433 20.43 13.36 -0.10
CA ASN A 433 19.27 12.77 0.56
C ASN A 433 18.55 11.74 -0.31
N LEU A 434 18.16 10.60 0.29
CA LEU A 434 17.29 9.60 -0.34
C LEU A 434 15.92 9.63 0.35
N TYR A 435 15.09 10.59 -0.05
CA TYR A 435 13.77 10.84 0.57
C TYR A 435 12.85 9.62 0.56
N TRP A 436 12.83 8.85 -0.53
CA TRP A 436 12.00 7.65 -0.65
C TRP A 436 12.43 6.53 0.30
N LYS A 437 13.65 6.57 0.85
CA LYS A 437 14.11 5.68 1.91
C LYS A 437 14.00 6.29 3.31
N LYS A 438 13.69 7.58 3.42
CA LYS A 438 13.81 8.36 4.67
C LYS A 438 15.25 8.42 5.19
N GLU A 439 16.23 8.33 4.29
CA GLU A 439 17.65 8.58 4.60
C GLU A 439 17.91 10.08 4.32
N ILE A 440 17.62 10.92 5.32
CA ILE A 440 17.62 12.39 5.23
C ILE A 440 18.65 12.96 6.21
N GLN A 441 19.45 13.92 5.74
CA GLN A 441 20.40 14.67 6.56
C GLN A 441 19.78 15.99 7.00
N TYR A 442 20.04 16.37 8.25
CA TYR A 442 19.49 17.56 8.88
C TYR A 442 20.62 18.48 9.29
N LYS A 443 20.43 19.78 9.06
CA LYS A 443 21.22 20.82 9.74
C LYS A 443 20.74 21.01 11.17
N GLU A 444 19.42 21.01 11.32
CA GLU A 444 18.76 21.20 12.59
C GLU A 444 17.35 20.58 12.53
N ARG A 445 16.85 20.06 13.65
CA ARG A 445 15.48 19.54 13.75
C ARG A 445 14.97 19.64 15.18
N PHE A 446 13.66 19.66 15.32
CA PHE A 446 12.99 19.65 16.62
C PHE A 446 12.27 18.31 16.82
N GLU A 447 12.59 17.62 17.91
CA GLU A 447 12.06 16.29 18.22
C GLU A 447 11.18 16.35 19.47
N ILE A 448 10.00 15.76 19.40
CA ILE A 448 9.10 15.54 20.54
C ILE A 448 8.90 14.04 20.67
N ILE A 449 9.29 13.48 21.82
CA ILE A 449 9.20 12.06 22.11
C ILE A 449 8.21 11.84 23.24
N LEU A 450 7.23 10.98 23.01
CA LEU A 450 6.23 10.59 24.00
C LEU A 450 6.51 9.15 24.44
N GLU A 451 6.93 8.99 25.69
CA GLU A 451 7.09 7.67 26.31
C GLU A 451 5.70 7.18 26.74
N GLY A 452 5.35 5.92 26.41
CA GLY A 452 4.08 5.32 26.78
C GLY A 452 2.85 6.20 26.51
N ALA A 453 2.14 6.57 27.58
CA ALA A 453 0.98 7.46 27.56
C ALA A 453 1.32 8.95 27.74
N GLY A 454 2.51 9.40 27.32
CA GLY A 454 2.87 10.82 27.34
C GLY A 454 1.92 11.70 26.52
N PHE A 455 1.63 12.92 27.01
CA PHE A 455 0.80 13.91 26.34
C PHE A 455 1.50 15.26 26.24
N PHE A 456 1.87 15.69 25.03
CA PHE A 456 2.47 17.00 24.81
C PHE A 456 1.41 18.05 24.43
N VAL A 457 1.45 19.21 25.08
CA VAL A 457 0.59 20.35 24.74
C VAL A 457 1.45 21.58 24.50
N ALA A 458 1.21 22.26 23.40
CA ALA A 458 1.86 23.53 23.06
C ALA A 458 0.78 24.52 22.60
N GLU A 459 0.71 25.66 23.27
CA GLU A 459 -0.28 26.70 22.99
C GLU A 459 0.40 28.07 22.96
N ASP A 460 0.29 28.77 21.83
CA ASP A 460 0.87 30.12 21.61
C ASP A 460 2.37 30.20 21.94
N VAL A 461 3.14 29.22 21.45
CA VAL A 461 4.58 29.09 21.70
C VAL A 461 5.42 29.15 20.42
N HIS A 462 6.59 29.76 20.53
CA HIS A 462 7.60 29.78 19.47
C HIS A 462 8.85 28.96 19.85
N PHE A 463 9.03 27.84 19.18
CA PHE A 463 10.26 27.05 19.25
C PHE A 463 11.25 27.54 18.19
N ARG A 464 12.42 28.02 18.64
CA ARG A 464 13.51 28.49 17.79
C ARG A 464 14.71 27.57 17.92
N GLY A 465 15.29 27.22 16.78
CA GLY A 465 16.36 26.24 16.68
C GLY A 465 15.88 24.81 16.88
N GLY A 466 16.85 23.91 16.95
CA GLY A 466 16.68 22.49 17.18
C GLY A 466 16.52 22.21 18.66
N GLY A 467 16.02 21.03 18.96
CA GLY A 467 15.77 20.66 20.34
C GLY A 467 15.14 19.28 20.44
N ARG A 468 15.12 18.77 21.65
CA ARG A 468 14.49 17.50 21.97
C ARG A 468 13.68 17.66 23.25
N ILE A 469 12.39 17.36 23.15
CA ILE A 469 11.47 17.27 24.29
C ILE A 469 11.14 15.80 24.51
N ILE A 470 11.23 15.35 25.75
CA ILE A 470 10.78 14.02 26.17
C ILE A 470 9.64 14.20 27.16
N VAL A 471 8.48 13.62 26.83
CA VAL A 471 7.31 13.57 27.70
C VAL A 471 7.22 12.19 28.32
N PRO A 472 7.44 12.06 29.64
CA PRO A 472 7.47 10.75 30.30
C PRO A 472 6.10 10.05 30.30
N ASP A 473 6.13 8.73 30.49
CA ASP A 473 4.92 7.91 30.57
C ASP A 473 3.94 8.41 31.63
N GLY A 474 2.65 8.44 31.27
CA GLY A 474 1.56 8.91 32.11
C GLY A 474 1.59 10.40 32.45
N MET A 475 2.47 11.20 31.82
CA MET A 475 2.60 12.64 32.11
C MET A 475 2.03 13.50 30.98
N ARG A 476 1.50 14.66 31.35
CA ARG A 476 1.17 15.76 30.45
C ARG A 476 2.23 16.86 30.61
N LEU A 477 2.83 17.28 29.51
CA LEU A 477 3.82 18.36 29.46
C LEU A 477 3.26 19.52 28.64
N ILE A 478 3.09 20.67 29.26
CA ILE A 478 2.51 21.87 28.66
C ILE A 478 3.62 22.89 28.44
N ALA A 479 3.91 23.21 27.19
CA ALA A 479 4.79 24.30 26.81
C ALA A 479 4.02 25.63 26.82
N GLN A 480 4.60 26.65 27.47
CA GLN A 480 4.09 28.02 27.50
C GLN A 480 5.22 29.00 27.20
N GLU A 481 4.93 30.10 26.54
CA GLU A 481 5.88 31.18 26.34
C GLU A 481 5.45 32.38 27.19
N LYS A 482 6.34 32.87 28.05
CA LYS A 482 6.10 34.07 28.86
C LYS A 482 7.29 35.01 28.68
N ARG A 483 7.01 36.24 28.22
CA ARG A 483 8.03 37.28 27.98
C ARG A 483 9.18 36.82 27.06
N GLY A 484 8.90 35.92 26.11
CA GLY A 484 9.89 35.39 25.16
C GLY A 484 10.70 34.19 25.68
N GLU A 485 10.44 33.71 26.89
CA GLU A 485 11.05 32.52 27.46
C GLU A 485 10.06 31.35 27.47
N LEU A 486 10.55 30.15 27.12
CA LEU A 486 9.78 28.91 27.14
C LEU A 486 9.80 28.26 28.53
N PHE A 487 8.62 27.92 29.04
CA PHE A 487 8.42 27.21 30.28
C PHE A 487 7.66 25.91 30.03
N PHE A 488 7.95 24.89 30.83
CA PHE A 488 7.27 23.60 30.76
C PHE A 488 6.61 23.27 32.10
N ILE A 489 5.30 23.03 32.06
CA ILE A 489 4.53 22.57 33.20
C ILE A 489 4.32 21.07 33.03
N LYS A 490 4.75 20.29 34.03
CA LYS A 490 4.60 18.83 34.04
C LYS A 490 3.53 18.45 35.06
N GLU A 491 2.54 17.69 34.62
CA GLU A 491 1.46 17.18 35.46
C GLU A 491 1.11 15.74 35.09
N LYS A 492 0.33 15.06 35.95
CA LYS A 492 -0.16 13.71 35.62
C LYS A 492 -1.22 13.80 34.52
N ARG A 493 -1.13 12.92 33.52
CA ARG A 493 -2.12 12.85 32.43
C ARG A 493 -3.45 12.30 32.96
N ASP A 494 -4.54 12.99 32.62
CA ASP A 494 -5.88 12.44 32.79
C ASP A 494 -6.15 11.35 31.73
N PRO A 495 -6.59 10.13 32.09
CA PRO A 495 -6.77 9.03 31.14
C PRO A 495 -7.71 9.32 29.96
N PHE A 496 -8.64 10.27 30.12
CA PHE A 496 -9.60 10.66 29.08
C PHE A 496 -9.08 11.79 28.18
N SER A 497 -7.97 12.45 28.57
CA SER A 497 -7.40 13.58 27.84
C SER A 497 -6.54 13.15 26.64
N GLY A 498 -6.63 13.93 25.55
CA GLY A 498 -5.78 13.81 24.36
C GLY A 498 -6.17 12.71 23.36
N ASN A 499 -7.11 11.84 23.69
CA ASN A 499 -7.53 10.73 22.82
C ASN A 499 -8.84 11.05 22.10
N TRP A 500 -8.96 10.63 20.84
CA TRP A 500 -10.19 10.74 20.07
C TRP A 500 -11.11 9.54 20.34
N HIS A 501 -12.41 9.81 20.50
CA HIS A 501 -13.48 8.82 20.50
C HIS A 501 -14.12 8.73 19.11
N TYR A 502 -14.46 7.52 18.67
CA TYR A 502 -14.85 7.24 17.29
C TYR A 502 -16.26 6.65 17.30
N THR A 503 -17.17 7.26 16.57
CA THR A 503 -18.55 6.79 16.42
C THR A 503 -18.94 6.69 14.95
N PHE A 504 -19.97 5.89 14.68
CA PHE A 504 -20.67 5.96 13.40
C PHE A 504 -21.83 6.95 13.51
N THR A 505 -22.01 7.76 12.47
CA THR A 505 -23.25 8.51 12.27
C THR A 505 -24.33 7.63 11.66
N ASP A 506 -25.56 8.15 11.63
CA ASP A 506 -26.71 7.50 10.99
C ASP A 506 -26.50 7.23 9.49
N HIS A 507 -25.54 7.91 8.86
CA HIS A 507 -25.17 7.73 7.46
C HIS A 507 -23.88 6.90 7.27
N ALA A 508 -23.50 6.10 8.27
CA ALA A 508 -22.30 5.27 8.25
C ALA A 508 -20.98 6.05 8.01
N LYS A 509 -20.95 7.34 8.35
CA LYS A 509 -19.70 8.11 8.41
C LYS A 509 -19.06 7.93 9.78
N ILE A 510 -17.74 8.04 9.84
CA ILE A 510 -17.01 8.00 11.10
C ILE A 510 -16.80 9.42 11.60
N GLU A 511 -17.29 9.71 12.80
CA GLU A 511 -17.10 10.98 13.49
C GLU A 511 -16.18 10.81 14.70
N LEU A 512 -15.32 11.80 14.89
CA LEU A 512 -14.39 11.87 16.00
C LEU A 512 -14.82 12.97 16.98
N SER A 513 -14.93 12.62 18.25
CA SER A 513 -15.22 13.55 19.34
C SER A 513 -14.17 13.43 20.44
N LYS A 514 -14.01 14.50 21.22
CA LYS A 514 -13.19 14.45 22.43
C LYS A 514 -14.04 13.96 23.59
N LEU A 515 -13.48 13.10 24.43
CA LEU A 515 -14.10 12.76 25.70
C LEU A 515 -13.84 13.92 26.66
N THR A 516 -14.86 14.74 26.93
CA THR A 516 -14.85 15.66 28.06
C THR A 516 -15.33 14.89 29.30
N LYS A 517 -14.70 15.10 30.46
CA LYS A 517 -15.27 14.65 31.73
C LYS A 517 -16.70 15.20 31.82
N SER A 518 -17.66 14.29 31.94
CA SER A 518 -19.06 14.60 32.26
C SER A 518 -19.20 15.11 33.68
#